data_AF-A0A9E3F191-F1
#
_entry.id   AF-A0A9E3F191-F1
#
_cell.length_a   1.000
_cell.length_b   1.000
_cell.length_c   1.000
_cell.angle_alpha   90.00
_cell.angle_beta   90.00
_cell.angle_gamma   90.00
#
_symmetry.space_group_name_H-M   'P 1'
#
loop_
_entity.id
_entity.type
_entity.pdbx_description
1 polymer ?
#
loop_
_entity_poly.entity_id
_entity_poly.type
_entity_poly.pdbx_seq_one_letter_code
_entity_poly.pdbx_strand_id
1 'polypeptide(L)'
;MSRITAIETWVTRTPFDMGAQPVAFGGMGWQAMMTLWLRVATEDGLEGWGEGFGHACVPATRAVIDTQLAPAVLGQDARDVAGLRRRTAQGFHLFGGNGPHVYAASALDIALWDIAGKAAGLPLWRLWGGAPVEALRAYASLLRYGAPDLVAAACERALARGHRDIKLHEVALAPIRAARQAIGAEPRLMVDTNCPWSVAEARGMARALRDLDLTWLEEPVWPPEDYAGLAQVRAEGVPIAAGENAAGLFAFRALFEA
;
A
#
# COMPACT_ATOMS: atom_id res chain seq x y z
N MET A 1 15.17 14.55 27.45
CA MET A 1 14.92 14.38 26.00
C MET A 1 13.79 13.35 25.91
N SER A 2 13.31 12.92 24.75
CA SER A 2 12.37 11.79 24.69
C SER A 2 13.11 10.60 24.10
N ARG A 3 14.15 10.12 24.80
CA ARG A 3 15.02 9.06 24.26
C ARG A 3 14.28 7.74 24.13
N ILE A 4 14.53 7.03 23.03
CA ILE A 4 14.02 5.67 22.78
C ILE A 4 14.70 4.69 23.74
N THR A 5 13.91 4.00 24.56
CA THR A 5 14.39 3.05 25.58
C THR A 5 14.17 1.60 25.18
N ALA A 6 13.16 1.31 24.37
CA ALA A 6 12.89 -0.04 23.88
C ALA A 6 12.22 -0.03 22.51
N ILE A 7 12.47 -1.08 21.74
CA ILE A 7 11.77 -1.40 20.50
C ILE A 7 11.39 -2.88 20.57
N GLU A 8 10.12 -3.17 20.33
CA GLU A 8 9.58 -4.52 20.41
C GLU A 8 8.67 -4.83 19.22
N THR A 9 8.60 -6.11 18.83
CA THR A 9 7.85 -6.57 17.67
C THR A 9 6.86 -7.67 18.00
N TRP A 10 5.67 -7.61 17.41
CA TRP A 10 4.64 -8.66 17.49
C TRP A 10 4.14 -8.98 16.09
N VAL A 11 3.72 -10.24 15.90
CA VAL A 11 3.07 -10.67 14.68
C VAL A 11 1.67 -11.13 15.05
N THR A 12 0.66 -10.45 14.50
CA THR A 12 -0.72 -10.93 14.56
C THR A 12 -1.04 -11.68 13.28
N ARG A 13 -1.74 -12.80 13.43
CA ARG A 13 -2.22 -13.61 12.31
C ARG A 13 -3.73 -13.75 12.41
N THR A 14 -4.44 -13.07 11.52
CA THR A 14 -5.91 -13.06 11.50
C THR A 14 -6.40 -13.99 10.39
N PRO A 15 -7.14 -15.07 10.70
CA PRO A 15 -7.79 -15.88 9.68
C PRO A 15 -8.67 -15.01 8.78
N PHE A 16 -8.65 -15.27 7.49
CA PHE A 16 -9.44 -14.52 6.53
C PHE A 16 -9.93 -15.44 5.41
N ASP A 17 -11.16 -15.19 4.94
CA ASP A 17 -11.76 -15.87 3.80
C ASP A 17 -11.84 -14.89 2.62
N MET A 18 -11.17 -15.24 1.53
CA MET A 18 -11.19 -14.47 0.27
C MET A 18 -12.56 -14.47 -0.40
N GLY A 19 -13.43 -15.42 -0.07
CA GLY A 19 -14.70 -15.64 -0.77
C GLY A 19 -14.53 -16.16 -2.21
N ALA A 20 -13.33 -16.66 -2.53
CA ALA A 20 -12.94 -17.22 -3.82
C ALA A 20 -11.75 -18.18 -3.66
N GLN A 21 -11.34 -18.84 -4.74
CA GLN A 21 -10.12 -19.66 -4.75
C GLN A 21 -8.92 -18.80 -4.34
N PRO A 22 -8.14 -19.21 -3.31
CA PRO A 22 -7.01 -18.43 -2.83
C PRO A 22 -5.99 -18.23 -3.95
N VAL A 23 -5.69 -16.97 -4.25
CA VAL A 23 -4.53 -16.61 -5.07
C VAL A 23 -3.30 -16.63 -4.15
N ALA A 24 -2.22 -17.27 -4.59
CA ALA A 24 -0.96 -17.21 -3.85
C ALA A 24 -0.35 -15.81 -3.96
N PHE A 25 0.02 -15.21 -2.83
CA PHE A 25 0.77 -13.95 -2.81
C PHE A 25 2.24 -14.26 -2.53
N GLY A 26 3.14 -13.94 -3.46
CA GLY A 26 4.57 -14.28 -3.33
C GLY A 26 4.83 -15.78 -3.19
N GLY A 27 4.00 -16.63 -3.81
CA GLY A 27 4.11 -18.09 -3.74
C GLY A 27 3.58 -18.72 -2.45
N MET A 28 3.05 -17.93 -1.52
CA MET A 28 2.43 -18.44 -0.29
C MET A 28 0.90 -18.36 -0.35
N GLY A 29 0.23 -19.43 0.09
CA GLY A 29 -1.23 -19.44 0.20
C GLY A 29 -1.71 -18.40 1.21
N TRP A 30 -2.59 -17.50 0.74
CA TRP A 30 -3.17 -16.41 1.53
C TRP A 30 -4.29 -16.95 2.46
N GLN A 31 -3.90 -17.67 3.51
CA GLN A 31 -4.84 -18.27 4.48
C GLN A 31 -5.09 -17.38 5.72
N ALA A 32 -4.27 -16.36 5.92
CA ALA A 32 -4.41 -15.41 7.01
C ALA A 32 -3.73 -14.09 6.64
N MET A 33 -4.28 -12.99 7.16
CA MET A 33 -3.62 -11.69 7.14
C MET A 33 -2.60 -11.62 8.28
N MET A 34 -1.35 -11.37 7.92
CA MET A 34 -0.25 -11.21 8.87
C MET A 34 0.11 -9.74 8.96
N THR A 35 0.15 -9.22 10.19
CA THR A 35 0.56 -7.85 10.48
C THR A 35 1.74 -7.88 11.44
N LEU A 36 2.77 -7.10 11.13
CA LEU A 36 3.94 -6.90 11.98
C LEU A 36 3.81 -5.56 12.71
N TRP A 37 3.61 -5.62 14.01
CA TRP A 37 3.54 -4.45 14.87
C TRP A 37 4.91 -4.14 15.43
N LEU A 38 5.25 -2.85 15.48
CA LEU A 38 6.42 -2.30 16.16
C LEU A 38 5.95 -1.35 17.26
N ARG A 39 6.45 -1.53 18.48
CA ARG A 39 6.25 -0.59 19.60
C ARG A 39 7.57 0.08 19.93
N VAL A 40 7.54 1.40 20.09
CA VAL A 40 8.65 2.22 20.57
C VAL A 40 8.28 2.75 21.96
N ALA A 41 9.12 2.52 22.96
CA ALA A 41 8.98 3.14 24.28
C ALA A 41 10.02 4.24 24.47
N THR A 42 9.67 5.30 25.22
CA THR A 42 10.56 6.43 25.51
C THR A 42 10.82 6.61 27.00
N GLU A 43 11.86 7.38 27.33
CA GLU A 43 12.30 7.64 28.72
C GLU A 43 11.29 8.42 29.56
N ASP A 44 10.45 9.22 28.92
CA ASP A 44 9.36 9.99 29.53
C ASP A 44 8.03 9.21 29.57
N GLY A 45 8.06 7.91 29.24
CA GLY A 45 6.93 6.99 29.39
C GLY A 45 5.91 7.04 28.24
N LEU A 46 6.20 7.76 27.15
CA LEU A 46 5.39 7.67 25.94
C LEU A 46 5.68 6.36 25.20
N GLU A 47 4.64 5.88 24.51
CA GLU A 47 4.73 4.70 23.66
C GLU A 47 4.10 4.98 22.31
N GLY A 48 4.78 4.57 21.24
CA GLY A 48 4.35 4.69 19.86
C GLY A 48 4.16 3.34 19.20
N TRP A 49 3.13 3.21 18.38
CA TRP A 49 2.85 2.01 17.60
C TRP A 49 2.94 2.28 16.10
N GLY A 50 3.57 1.37 15.39
CA GLY A 50 3.64 1.39 13.94
C GLY A 50 3.45 0.00 13.34
N GLU A 51 3.13 -0.02 12.05
CA GLU A 51 2.90 -1.23 11.28
C GLU A 51 3.98 -1.39 10.21
N GLY A 52 4.63 -2.55 10.20
CA GLY A 52 5.52 -2.98 9.14
C GLY A 52 4.76 -3.81 8.11
N PHE A 53 4.84 -3.40 6.84
CA PHE A 53 4.36 -4.23 5.75
C PHE A 53 5.16 -5.54 5.70
N GLY A 54 4.53 -6.62 5.26
CA GLY A 54 5.27 -7.88 5.19
C GLY A 54 4.58 -8.97 4.41
N HIS A 55 3.30 -9.29 4.64
CA HIS A 55 2.70 -10.55 4.15
C HIS A 55 3.70 -11.73 4.32
N ALA A 56 4.19 -12.28 3.21
CA ALA A 56 5.20 -13.33 3.18
C ALA A 56 6.59 -12.90 3.72
N CYS A 57 6.93 -11.62 3.61
CA CYS A 57 8.15 -11.00 4.05
C CYS A 57 8.14 -10.55 5.53
N VAL A 58 7.09 -10.83 6.31
CA VAL A 58 7.06 -10.50 7.75
C VAL A 58 8.31 -11.03 8.49
N PRO A 59 8.77 -12.29 8.30
CA PRO A 59 9.97 -12.78 8.99
C PRO A 59 11.23 -11.97 8.66
N ALA A 60 11.40 -11.60 7.38
CA ALA A 60 12.55 -10.80 6.94
C ALA A 60 12.49 -9.37 7.51
N THR A 61 11.31 -8.74 7.47
CA THR A 61 11.10 -7.38 8.00
C THR A 61 11.33 -7.35 9.51
N ARG A 62 10.83 -8.35 10.24
CA ARG A 62 11.08 -8.51 11.67
C ARG A 62 12.57 -8.67 11.98
N ALA A 63 13.28 -9.51 11.21
CA ALA A 63 14.71 -9.68 11.39
C ALA A 63 15.48 -8.35 11.18
N VAL A 64 15.09 -7.54 10.20
CA VAL A 64 15.67 -6.19 10.01
C VAL A 64 15.38 -5.30 11.22
N ILE A 65 14.15 -5.28 11.74
CA ILE A 65 13.80 -4.49 12.93
C ILE A 65 14.69 -4.90 14.12
N ASP A 66 14.68 -6.19 14.44
CA ASP A 66 15.28 -6.69 15.68
C ASP A 66 16.81 -6.64 15.63
N THR A 67 17.44 -6.88 14.46
CA THR A 67 18.90 -7.04 14.35
C THR A 67 19.65 -5.82 13.82
N GLN A 68 18.97 -4.90 13.13
CA GLN A 68 19.61 -3.77 12.45
C GLN A 68 19.00 -2.43 12.85
N LEU A 69 17.67 -2.28 12.72
CA LEU A 69 16.98 -1.02 12.98
C LEU A 69 17.02 -0.65 14.46
N ALA A 70 16.62 -1.56 15.36
CA ALA A 70 16.56 -1.27 16.78
C ALA A 70 17.93 -0.88 17.37
N PRO A 71 19.03 -1.63 17.13
CA PRO A 71 20.36 -1.20 17.56
C PRO A 71 20.79 0.17 17.02
N ALA A 72 20.35 0.55 15.81
CA ALA A 72 20.72 1.81 15.18
C ALA A 72 20.01 3.04 15.78
N VAL A 73 18.88 2.85 16.46
CA VAL A 73 18.01 3.96 16.91
C VAL A 73 17.73 3.98 18.42
N LEU A 74 18.08 2.93 19.16
CA LEU A 74 18.04 2.95 20.63
C LEU A 74 18.88 4.10 21.21
N GLY A 75 18.35 4.76 22.23
CA GLY A 75 18.98 5.92 22.88
C GLY A 75 18.90 7.23 22.09
N GLN A 76 18.42 7.22 20.84
CA GLN A 76 18.19 8.43 20.06
C GLN A 76 16.93 9.16 20.52
N ASP A 77 16.82 10.45 20.18
CA ASP A 77 15.65 11.28 20.52
C ASP A 77 14.46 10.94 19.60
N ALA A 78 13.37 10.43 20.17
CA ALA A 78 12.17 10.05 19.41
C ALA A 78 11.48 11.24 18.72
N ARG A 79 11.79 12.48 19.13
CA ARG A 79 11.27 13.70 18.50
C ARG A 79 11.93 14.01 17.15
N ASP A 80 13.13 13.47 16.89
CA ASP A 80 13.86 13.69 15.65
C ASP A 80 13.44 12.68 14.56
N VAL A 81 12.16 12.70 14.19
CA VAL A 81 11.59 11.77 13.19
C VAL A 81 12.35 11.87 11.86
N ALA A 82 12.58 13.08 11.38
CA ALA A 82 13.28 13.32 10.12
C ALA A 82 14.75 12.87 10.16
N GLY A 83 15.46 13.12 11.27
CA GLY A 83 16.83 12.68 11.44
C GLY A 83 16.96 11.16 11.57
N LEU A 84 16.04 10.51 12.27
CA LEU A 84 15.97 9.05 12.36
C LEU A 84 15.67 8.40 11.02
N ARG A 85 14.70 8.92 10.26
CA ARG A 85 14.44 8.50 8.88
C ARG A 85 15.68 8.64 7.99
N ARG A 86 16.40 9.77 8.10
CA ARG A 86 17.64 9.97 7.34
C ARG A 86 18.73 8.99 7.76
N ARG A 87 18.89 8.76 9.07
CA ARG A 87 19.87 7.84 9.65
C ARG A 87 19.66 6.43 9.14
N THR A 88 18.43 5.93 9.15
CA THR A 88 18.12 4.56 8.71
C THR A 88 18.31 4.41 7.21
N ALA A 89 17.83 5.38 6.40
CA ALA A 89 18.07 5.39 4.96
C ALA A 89 19.57 5.41 4.61
N GLN A 90 20.37 6.23 5.29
CA GLN A 90 21.82 6.31 5.09
C GLN A 90 22.53 5.05 5.60
N GLY A 91 22.12 4.50 6.76
CA GLY A 91 22.73 3.31 7.34
C GLY A 91 22.54 2.07 6.48
N PHE A 92 21.40 1.96 5.79
CA PHE A 92 21.05 0.79 4.98
C PHE A 92 21.24 0.99 3.47
N HIS A 93 21.82 2.12 3.03
CA HIS A 93 21.84 2.49 1.60
C HIS A 93 22.41 1.43 0.64
N LEU A 94 23.35 0.58 1.10
CA LEU A 94 23.95 -0.47 0.27
C LEU A 94 22.98 -1.62 -0.06
N PHE A 95 21.94 -1.85 0.76
CA PHE A 95 21.08 -3.04 0.66
C PHE A 95 19.60 -2.81 1.05
N GLY A 96 19.21 -1.57 1.33
CA GLY A 96 17.90 -1.22 1.91
C GLY A 96 17.07 -0.23 1.08
N GLY A 97 17.30 -0.17 -0.24
CA GLY A 97 16.59 0.75 -1.12
C GLY A 97 15.10 0.43 -1.33
N ASN A 98 14.66 -0.79 -1.02
CA ASN A 98 13.27 -1.23 -1.06
C ASN A 98 13.05 -2.43 -0.11
N GLY A 99 11.84 -2.97 -0.04
CA GLY A 99 11.51 -4.23 0.62
C GLY A 99 11.61 -4.17 2.14
N PRO A 100 12.04 -5.25 2.81
CA PRO A 100 12.03 -5.39 4.27
C PRO A 100 12.67 -4.22 5.04
N HIS A 101 13.74 -3.60 4.52
CA HIS A 101 14.37 -2.45 5.16
C HIS A 101 13.51 -1.20 5.10
N VAL A 102 12.85 -0.94 3.98
CA VAL A 102 11.90 0.17 3.86
C VAL A 102 10.67 -0.10 4.72
N TYR A 103 10.14 -1.33 4.74
CA TYR A 103 8.99 -1.69 5.58
C TYR A 103 9.30 -1.54 7.07
N ALA A 104 10.50 -1.93 7.51
CA ALA A 104 10.98 -1.74 8.88
C ALA A 104 11.12 -0.25 9.23
N ALA A 105 11.69 0.54 8.32
CA ALA A 105 11.81 1.98 8.49
C ALA A 105 10.44 2.69 8.56
N SER A 106 9.47 2.25 7.75
CA SER A 106 8.08 2.74 7.79
C SER A 106 7.41 2.44 9.12
N ALA A 107 7.59 1.22 9.66
CA ALA A 107 7.04 0.86 10.98
C ALA A 107 7.57 1.78 12.09
N LEU A 108 8.87 2.11 12.06
CA LEU A 108 9.46 3.07 12.98
C LEU A 108 8.91 4.48 12.76
N ASP A 109 8.86 4.97 11.53
CA ASP A 109 8.35 6.32 11.20
C ASP A 109 6.91 6.52 11.72
N ILE A 110 6.02 5.55 11.48
CA ILE A 110 4.64 5.56 11.99
C ILE A 110 4.62 5.62 13.53
N ALA A 111 5.42 4.79 14.21
CA ALA A 111 5.48 4.78 15.68
C ALA A 111 6.01 6.09 16.26
N LEU A 112 6.98 6.72 15.61
CA LEU A 112 7.51 8.02 16.02
C LEU A 112 6.48 9.14 15.81
N TRP A 113 5.69 9.10 14.74
CA TRP A 113 4.58 10.02 14.55
C TRP A 113 3.47 9.82 15.58
N ASP A 114 3.14 8.58 15.95
CA ASP A 114 2.21 8.30 17.04
C ASP A 114 2.69 8.92 18.37
N ILE A 115 3.99 8.77 18.71
CA ILE A 115 4.61 9.46 19.85
C ILE A 115 4.48 10.99 19.72
N ALA A 116 4.78 11.55 18.55
CA ALA A 116 4.68 13.00 18.33
C ALA A 116 3.23 13.51 18.51
N GLY A 117 2.24 12.78 18.03
CA GLY A 117 0.81 13.03 18.24
C GLY A 117 0.44 13.07 19.72
N LYS A 118 0.84 12.02 20.45
CA LYS A 118 0.61 11.89 21.90
C LYS A 118 1.30 12.99 22.70
N ALA A 119 2.57 13.27 22.40
CA ALA A 119 3.35 14.32 23.06
C ALA A 119 2.73 15.71 22.86
N ALA A 120 2.18 15.98 21.66
CA ALA A 120 1.52 17.24 21.35
C ALA A 120 0.06 17.31 21.81
N GLY A 121 -0.56 16.18 22.16
CA GLY A 121 -2.00 16.09 22.40
C GLY A 121 -2.83 16.41 21.14
N LEU A 122 -2.30 16.12 19.94
CA LEU A 122 -2.92 16.47 18.67
C LEU A 122 -3.05 15.26 17.75
N PRO A 123 -4.12 15.17 16.93
CA PRO A 123 -4.20 14.19 15.88
C PRO A 123 -3.17 14.49 14.77
N LEU A 124 -2.68 13.45 14.09
CA LEU A 124 -1.63 13.57 13.07
C LEU A 124 -1.98 14.54 11.94
N TRP A 125 -3.24 14.52 11.46
CA TRP A 125 -3.67 15.45 10.41
C TRP A 125 -3.45 16.91 10.80
N ARG A 126 -3.60 17.26 12.09
CA ARG A 126 -3.39 18.62 12.58
C ARG A 126 -1.90 18.93 12.72
N LEU A 127 -1.10 17.96 13.16
CA LEU A 127 0.36 18.09 13.20
C LEU A 127 0.96 18.28 11.80
N TRP A 128 0.40 17.62 10.79
CA TRP A 128 0.80 17.75 9.39
C TRP A 128 0.22 18.98 8.70
N GLY A 129 -0.47 19.87 9.42
CA GLY A 129 -1.02 21.12 8.88
C GLY A 129 -2.31 20.96 8.07
N GLY A 130 -2.95 19.80 8.15
CA GLY A 130 -4.25 19.55 7.54
C GLY A 130 -5.40 20.26 8.26
N ALA A 131 -6.53 20.36 7.55
CA ALA A 131 -7.79 20.87 8.08
C ALA A 131 -8.73 19.70 8.44
N PRO A 132 -9.63 19.86 9.42
CA PRO A 132 -10.66 18.86 9.66
C PRO A 132 -11.59 18.75 8.45
N VAL A 133 -11.95 17.53 8.09
CA VAL A 133 -12.96 17.22 7.08
C VAL A 133 -14.03 16.34 7.72
N GLU A 134 -15.30 16.51 7.33
CA GLU A 134 -16.40 15.71 7.86
C GLU A 134 -16.33 14.25 7.41
N ALA A 135 -15.94 14.03 6.15
CA ALA A 135 -15.78 12.71 5.57
C ALA A 135 -14.72 12.70 4.48
N LEU A 136 -14.03 11.56 4.35
CA LEU A 136 -13.17 11.23 3.21
C LEU A 136 -13.89 10.26 2.30
N ARG A 137 -13.76 10.45 0.99
CA ARG A 137 -14.27 9.49 0.01
C ARG A 137 -13.40 8.24 0.04
N ALA A 138 -14.04 7.08 0.16
CA ALA A 138 -13.38 5.78 0.14
C ALA A 138 -13.99 4.89 -0.95
N TYR A 139 -13.17 4.02 -1.53
CA TYR A 139 -13.59 3.03 -2.50
C TYR A 139 -13.44 1.62 -1.92
N ALA A 140 -14.28 0.68 -2.38
CA ALA A 140 -14.13 -0.73 -2.04
C ALA A 140 -13.04 -1.34 -2.92
N SER A 141 -11.88 -1.66 -2.34
CA SER A 141 -10.82 -2.41 -3.02
C SER A 141 -11.12 -3.90 -2.90
N LEU A 142 -11.70 -4.47 -3.96
CA LEU A 142 -12.18 -5.85 -3.98
C LEU A 142 -11.07 -6.81 -4.38
N LEU A 143 -11.09 -8.03 -3.85
CA LEU A 143 -10.14 -9.06 -4.22
C LEU A 143 -10.28 -9.49 -5.69
N ARG A 144 -9.32 -10.29 -6.17
CA ARG A 144 -9.43 -10.97 -7.46
C ARG A 144 -10.29 -12.23 -7.34
N TYR A 145 -11.35 -12.31 -8.13
CA TYR A 145 -12.28 -13.44 -8.20
C TYR A 145 -12.12 -14.25 -9.50
N GLY A 146 -11.69 -13.62 -10.59
CA GLY A 146 -11.40 -14.25 -11.89
C GLY A 146 -12.62 -14.62 -12.73
N ALA A 147 -13.75 -14.96 -12.12
CA ALA A 147 -14.99 -15.32 -12.81
C ALA A 147 -15.98 -14.14 -12.88
N PRO A 148 -16.58 -13.85 -14.05
CA PRO A 148 -17.50 -12.71 -14.23
C PRO A 148 -18.68 -12.64 -13.25
N ASP A 149 -19.31 -13.76 -12.94
CA ASP A 149 -20.43 -13.89 -12.02
C ASP A 149 -20.01 -13.61 -10.56
N LEU A 150 -18.84 -14.13 -10.14
CA LEU A 150 -18.29 -13.86 -8.82
C LEU A 150 -17.92 -12.38 -8.64
N VAL A 151 -17.35 -11.76 -9.68
CA VAL A 151 -17.02 -10.32 -9.68
C VAL A 151 -18.28 -9.47 -9.58
N ALA A 152 -19.31 -9.77 -10.38
CA ALA A 152 -20.59 -9.07 -10.33
C ALA A 152 -21.20 -9.14 -8.92
N ALA A 153 -21.28 -10.34 -8.35
CA ALA A 153 -21.81 -10.55 -7.00
C ALA A 153 -20.98 -9.81 -5.93
N ALA A 154 -19.65 -9.76 -6.06
CA ALA A 154 -18.80 -9.01 -5.14
C ALA A 154 -19.03 -7.50 -5.22
N CYS A 155 -19.21 -6.97 -6.43
CA CYS A 155 -19.53 -5.58 -6.66
C CYS A 155 -20.88 -5.19 -6.06
N GLU A 156 -21.92 -6.00 -6.31
CA GLU A 156 -23.26 -5.78 -5.73
C GLU A 156 -23.23 -5.78 -4.20
N ARG A 157 -22.48 -6.70 -3.58
CA ARG A 157 -22.28 -6.71 -2.12
C ARG A 157 -21.59 -5.43 -1.63
N ALA A 158 -20.63 -4.90 -2.37
CA ALA A 158 -19.97 -3.65 -2.01
C ALA A 158 -20.94 -2.46 -2.07
N LEU A 159 -21.76 -2.38 -3.12
CA LEU A 159 -22.79 -1.35 -3.25
C LEU A 159 -23.85 -1.43 -2.14
N ALA A 160 -24.29 -2.64 -1.80
CA ALA A 160 -25.24 -2.88 -0.70
C ALA A 160 -24.68 -2.44 0.67
N ARG A 161 -23.35 -2.43 0.84
CA ARG A 161 -22.66 -1.90 2.02
C ARG A 161 -22.50 -0.37 2.01
N GLY A 162 -22.98 0.31 0.98
CA GLY A 162 -22.95 1.78 0.87
C GLY A 162 -21.76 2.34 0.09
N HIS A 163 -20.89 1.50 -0.46
CA HIS A 163 -19.82 1.99 -1.33
C HIS A 163 -20.39 2.59 -2.63
N ARG A 164 -19.64 3.55 -3.19
CA ARG A 164 -20.00 4.27 -4.43
C ARG A 164 -18.89 4.21 -5.49
N ASP A 165 -17.74 3.69 -5.10
CA ASP A 165 -16.55 3.54 -5.94
C ASP A 165 -15.97 2.14 -5.67
N ILE A 166 -15.53 1.47 -6.73
CA ILE A 166 -15.06 0.09 -6.68
C ILE A 166 -13.72 0.00 -7.41
N LYS A 167 -12.72 -0.63 -6.78
CA LYS A 167 -11.46 -1.06 -7.42
C LYS A 167 -11.45 -2.58 -7.52
N LEU A 168 -11.18 -3.09 -8.71
CA LEU A 168 -10.99 -4.53 -8.98
C LEU A 168 -9.51 -4.88 -8.99
N HIS A 169 -9.17 -6.14 -8.71
CA HIS A 169 -7.84 -6.72 -9.01
C HIS A 169 -7.91 -7.73 -10.19
N GLU A 170 -8.75 -7.43 -11.18
CA GLU A 170 -8.98 -8.31 -12.33
C GLU A 170 -8.08 -7.98 -13.51
N VAL A 171 -7.58 -9.03 -14.17
CA VAL A 171 -6.70 -8.91 -15.34
C VAL A 171 -7.48 -9.12 -16.63
N ALA A 172 -8.43 -10.06 -16.66
CA ALA A 172 -9.14 -10.37 -17.90
C ALA A 172 -10.27 -9.35 -18.19
N LEU A 173 -10.50 -9.06 -19.48
CA LEU A 173 -11.52 -8.12 -19.92
C LEU A 173 -12.94 -8.54 -19.52
N ALA A 174 -13.25 -9.84 -19.58
CA ALA A 174 -14.61 -10.33 -19.32
C ALA A 174 -15.07 -10.08 -17.86
N PRO A 175 -14.28 -10.43 -16.82
CA PRO A 175 -14.60 -10.04 -15.43
C PRO A 175 -14.75 -8.53 -15.22
N ILE A 176 -13.87 -7.72 -15.81
CA ILE A 176 -13.94 -6.25 -15.68
C ILE A 176 -15.24 -5.71 -16.30
N ARG A 177 -15.63 -6.21 -17.48
CA ARG A 177 -16.91 -5.84 -18.12
C ARG A 177 -18.11 -6.23 -17.28
N ALA A 178 -18.08 -7.41 -16.66
CA ALA A 178 -19.15 -7.86 -15.78
C ALA A 178 -19.30 -6.95 -14.54
N ALA A 179 -18.19 -6.48 -13.96
CA ALA A 179 -18.24 -5.48 -12.89
C ALA A 179 -18.95 -4.20 -13.35
N ARG A 180 -18.55 -3.63 -14.51
CA ARG A 180 -19.19 -2.42 -15.03
C ARG A 180 -20.68 -2.63 -15.28
N GLN A 181 -21.07 -3.78 -15.84
CA GLN A 181 -22.49 -4.11 -16.04
C GLN A 181 -23.26 -4.20 -14.71
N ALA A 182 -22.67 -4.85 -13.69
CA ALA A 182 -23.31 -5.04 -12.39
C ALA A 182 -23.48 -3.74 -11.60
N ILE A 183 -22.51 -2.82 -11.67
CA ILE A 183 -22.54 -1.59 -10.87
C ILE A 183 -23.27 -0.43 -11.58
N GLY A 184 -23.49 -0.55 -12.89
CA GLY A 184 -24.07 0.52 -13.71
C GLY A 184 -23.07 1.62 -14.05
N ALA A 185 -23.58 2.75 -14.56
CA ALA A 185 -22.75 3.86 -15.06
C ALA A 185 -22.31 4.84 -13.96
N GLU A 186 -23.08 5.00 -12.88
CA GLU A 186 -22.80 6.04 -11.88
C GLU A 186 -21.60 5.73 -10.96
N PRO A 187 -21.42 4.50 -10.42
CA PRO A 187 -20.27 4.22 -9.58
C PRO A 187 -18.95 4.33 -10.34
N ARG A 188 -17.93 4.92 -9.69
CA ARG A 188 -16.58 4.95 -10.26
C ARG A 188 -15.99 3.55 -10.24
N LEU A 189 -15.35 3.19 -11.35
CA LEU A 189 -14.67 1.92 -11.50
C LEU A 189 -13.18 2.15 -11.69
N MET A 190 -12.39 1.44 -10.90
CA MET A 190 -10.95 1.38 -11.02
C MET A 190 -10.55 -0.08 -11.23
N VAL A 191 -9.43 -0.29 -11.94
CA VAL A 191 -8.89 -1.63 -12.17
C VAL A 191 -7.42 -1.59 -11.85
N ASP A 192 -7.02 -2.34 -10.83
CA ASP A 192 -5.64 -2.67 -10.52
C ASP A 192 -5.34 -4.04 -11.11
N THR A 193 -4.19 -4.16 -11.75
CA THR A 193 -3.85 -5.39 -12.48
C THR A 193 -2.57 -6.03 -11.94
N ASN A 194 -1.87 -5.35 -11.02
CA ASN A 194 -0.62 -5.81 -10.40
C ASN A 194 0.46 -6.27 -11.40
N CYS A 195 0.78 -5.40 -12.36
CA CYS A 195 1.86 -5.53 -13.33
C CYS A 195 1.86 -6.84 -14.16
N PRO A 196 0.76 -7.25 -14.82
CA PRO A 196 0.72 -8.57 -15.47
C PRO A 196 1.18 -8.54 -16.94
N TRP A 197 1.33 -7.37 -17.55
CA TRP A 197 1.46 -7.24 -19.00
C TRP A 197 2.77 -6.60 -19.43
N SER A 198 3.24 -6.96 -20.63
CA SER A 198 4.17 -6.11 -21.37
C SER A 198 3.49 -4.79 -21.78
N VAL A 199 4.29 -3.78 -22.14
CA VAL A 199 3.77 -2.49 -22.64
C VAL A 199 2.81 -2.67 -23.82
N ALA A 200 3.12 -3.57 -24.76
CA ALA A 200 2.27 -3.81 -25.93
C ALA A 200 0.90 -4.39 -25.55
N GLU A 201 0.88 -5.38 -24.66
CA GLU A 201 -0.35 -5.98 -24.14
C GLU A 201 -1.17 -4.97 -23.33
N ALA A 202 -0.52 -4.20 -22.45
CA ALA A 202 -1.15 -3.16 -21.65
C ALA A 202 -1.82 -2.08 -22.52
N ARG A 203 -1.17 -1.66 -23.62
CA ARG A 203 -1.77 -0.73 -24.59
C ARG A 203 -3.00 -1.32 -25.28
N GLY A 204 -2.95 -2.60 -25.65
CA GLY A 204 -4.10 -3.33 -26.19
C GLY A 204 -5.27 -3.38 -25.22
N MET A 205 -4.99 -3.71 -23.96
CA MET A 205 -5.99 -3.74 -22.89
C MET A 205 -6.57 -2.36 -22.59
N ALA A 206 -5.73 -1.32 -22.50
CA ALA A 206 -6.18 0.05 -22.31
C ALA A 206 -7.17 0.47 -23.41
N ARG A 207 -6.87 0.19 -24.68
CA ARG A 207 -7.78 0.47 -25.81
C ARG A 207 -9.13 -0.25 -25.67
N ALA A 208 -9.11 -1.50 -25.20
CA ALA A 208 -10.29 -2.35 -25.03
C ALA A 208 -11.13 -2.01 -23.80
N LEU A 209 -10.57 -1.26 -22.84
CA LEU A 209 -11.21 -0.81 -21.60
C LEU A 209 -11.77 0.62 -21.68
N ARG A 210 -11.50 1.36 -22.77
CA ARG A 210 -11.90 2.78 -22.91
C ARG A 210 -13.41 3.01 -22.78
N ASP A 211 -14.21 2.07 -23.21
CA ASP A 211 -15.68 2.15 -23.16
C ASP A 211 -16.25 1.89 -21.76
N LEU A 212 -15.41 1.49 -20.79
CA LEU A 212 -15.84 1.18 -19.43
C LEU A 212 -15.76 2.37 -18.47
N ASP A 213 -15.31 3.53 -18.95
CA ASP A 213 -15.19 4.77 -18.17
C ASP A 213 -14.45 4.55 -16.84
N LEU A 214 -13.21 4.06 -16.95
CA LEU A 214 -12.38 3.81 -15.77
C LEU A 214 -11.87 5.13 -15.19
N THR A 215 -11.99 5.28 -13.87
CA THR A 215 -11.36 6.39 -13.14
C THR A 215 -9.84 6.28 -13.19
N TRP A 216 -9.30 5.05 -13.12
CA TRP A 216 -7.93 4.74 -13.50
C TRP A 216 -7.74 3.25 -13.80
N LEU A 217 -6.68 2.96 -14.57
CA LEU A 217 -6.05 1.65 -14.71
C LEU A 217 -4.72 1.68 -13.93
N GLU A 218 -4.58 0.82 -12.93
CA GLU A 218 -3.48 0.79 -11.98
C GLU A 218 -2.48 -0.32 -12.28
N GLU A 219 -1.21 0.08 -12.27
CA GLU A 219 -0.02 -0.75 -12.50
C GLU A 219 -0.17 -1.81 -13.61
N PRO A 220 -0.48 -1.43 -14.87
CA PRO A 220 -0.68 -2.39 -15.96
C PRO A 220 0.60 -3.03 -16.52
N VAL A 221 1.79 -2.49 -16.24
CA VAL A 221 3.03 -2.86 -16.94
C VAL A 221 3.98 -3.60 -16.02
N TRP A 222 4.52 -4.72 -16.49
CA TRP A 222 5.72 -5.35 -15.95
C TRP A 222 6.98 -4.84 -16.67
N PRO A 223 8.05 -4.50 -15.93
CA PRO A 223 8.13 -4.40 -14.47
C PRO A 223 7.49 -3.10 -13.92
N PRO A 224 7.12 -3.02 -12.63
CA PRO A 224 6.51 -1.82 -12.03
C PRO A 224 7.37 -0.55 -12.17
N GLU A 225 8.69 -0.70 -12.31
CA GLU A 225 9.62 0.41 -12.52
C GLU A 225 9.66 0.95 -13.96
N ASP A 226 8.98 0.32 -14.92
CA ASP A 226 8.92 0.80 -16.31
C ASP A 226 7.92 1.97 -16.45
N TYR A 227 8.29 3.10 -15.86
CA TYR A 227 7.50 4.33 -15.89
C TYR A 227 7.35 4.89 -17.31
N ALA A 228 8.35 4.69 -18.18
CA ALA A 228 8.27 5.05 -19.60
C ALA A 228 7.22 4.18 -20.33
N GLY A 229 7.13 2.90 -20.01
CA GLY A 229 6.07 2.00 -20.44
C GLY A 229 4.69 2.47 -19.98
N LEU A 230 4.55 2.86 -18.70
CA LEU A 230 3.29 3.43 -18.18
C LEU A 230 2.87 4.70 -18.93
N ALA A 231 3.82 5.60 -19.25
CA ALA A 231 3.55 6.80 -20.04
C ALA A 231 3.04 6.46 -21.46
N GLN A 232 3.55 5.39 -22.08
CA GLN A 232 3.04 4.90 -23.38
C GLN A 232 1.62 4.35 -23.28
N VAL A 233 1.28 3.64 -22.19
CA VAL A 233 -0.08 3.14 -21.96
C VAL A 233 -1.05 4.29 -21.69
N ARG A 234 -0.64 5.30 -20.91
CA ARG A 234 -1.41 6.53 -20.64
C ARG A 234 -1.82 7.24 -21.95
N ALA A 235 -0.96 7.22 -22.96
CA ALA A 235 -1.23 7.82 -24.27
C ALA A 235 -2.40 7.15 -25.04
N GLU A 236 -2.89 5.99 -24.59
CA GLU A 236 -4.07 5.33 -25.15
C GLU A 236 -5.40 5.94 -24.68
N GLY A 237 -5.36 6.91 -23.77
CA GLY A 237 -6.54 7.68 -23.34
C GLY A 237 -7.27 7.11 -22.13
N VAL A 238 -6.65 6.19 -21.39
CA VAL A 238 -7.14 5.73 -20.07
C VAL A 238 -6.27 6.36 -18.98
N PRO A 239 -6.85 6.95 -17.91
CA PRO A 239 -6.05 7.45 -16.79
C PRO A 239 -5.24 6.33 -16.13
N ILE A 240 -4.00 6.60 -15.76
CA ILE A 240 -3.10 5.61 -15.15
C ILE A 240 -2.82 5.98 -13.69
N ALA A 241 -2.86 4.98 -12.81
CA ALA A 241 -2.37 5.08 -11.43
C ALA A 241 -1.19 4.11 -11.23
N ALA A 242 -0.27 4.47 -10.35
CA ALA A 242 0.88 3.64 -9.96
C ALA A 242 1.50 4.21 -8.67
N GLY A 243 2.35 3.42 -8.03
CA GLY A 243 3.21 3.90 -6.94
C GLY A 243 3.21 3.03 -5.69
N GLU A 244 2.39 1.98 -5.63
CA GLU A 244 2.43 1.04 -4.49
C GLU A 244 3.77 0.29 -4.40
N ASN A 245 4.44 0.10 -5.54
CA ASN A 245 5.78 -0.48 -5.64
C ASN A 245 6.92 0.57 -5.60
N ALA A 246 6.60 1.87 -5.56
CA ALA A 246 7.61 2.93 -5.57
C ALA A 246 8.15 3.21 -4.16
N ALA A 247 9.43 2.94 -3.95
CA ALA A 247 10.10 3.18 -2.66
C ALA A 247 10.86 4.52 -2.64
N GLY A 248 10.44 5.41 -1.75
CA GLY A 248 11.14 6.65 -1.44
C GLY A 248 10.99 7.76 -2.50
N LEU A 249 11.54 8.93 -2.18
CA LEU A 249 11.33 10.17 -2.93
C LEU A 249 11.76 10.07 -4.41
N PHE A 250 12.89 9.42 -4.67
CA PHE A 250 13.44 9.36 -6.03
C PHE A 250 12.63 8.45 -6.96
N ALA A 251 12.01 7.39 -6.44
CA ALA A 251 11.11 6.55 -7.23
C ALA A 251 9.86 7.35 -7.66
N PHE A 252 9.24 8.08 -6.73
CA PHE A 252 8.11 8.97 -7.06
C PHE A 252 8.50 10.09 -8.01
N ARG A 253 9.70 10.67 -7.86
CA ARG A 253 10.20 11.68 -8.78
C ARG A 253 10.31 11.12 -10.20
N ALA A 254 10.94 9.96 -10.37
CA ALA A 254 11.06 9.32 -11.67
C ALA A 254 9.69 8.95 -12.27
N LEU A 255 8.73 8.53 -11.43
CA LEU A 255 7.35 8.26 -11.85
C LEU A 255 6.65 9.52 -12.39
N PHE A 256 6.83 10.67 -11.74
CA PHE A 256 6.22 11.94 -12.19
C PHE A 256 6.92 12.58 -13.39
N GLU A 257 8.21 12.32 -13.58
CA GLU A 257 8.99 12.86 -14.71
C GLU A 257 8.72 12.10 -16.04
N ALA A 258 8.06 10.94 -16.00
CA ALA A 258 7.72 10.09 -17.16
C ALA A 258 6.34 10.42 -17.82
#